data_AF-A0A1N7HJL8-F1
#
_entry.id   AF-A0A1N7HJL8-F1
#
_cell.length_a   1.000
_cell.length_b   1.000
_cell.length_c   1.000
_cell.angle_alpha   90.00
_cell.angle_beta   90.00
_cell.angle_gamma   90.00
#
_symmetry.space_group_name_H-M   'P 1'
#
loop_
_entity.id
_entity.type
_entity.pdbx_description
1 polymer ?
#
loop_
_entity_poly.entity_id
_entity_poly.type
_entity_poly.pdbx_seq_one_letter_code
_entity_poly.pdbx_strand_id
1 'polypeptide(L)' 'MLDRVDAVHVFSWWPTPQDRRPLDHRAALWRAVMGMLASTGRKIDTALEFVPGDDPGMLAGEAATLRRYVTEA' A
#
# COMPACT_ATOMS: atom_id res chain seq x y z
N MET A 1 -2.39 -17.45 9.30
CA MET A 1 -1.22 -16.68 8.81
C MET A 1 -1.37 -15.19 9.13
N LEU A 2 -2.51 -14.56 8.81
CA LEU A 2 -2.76 -13.14 9.15
C LEU A 2 -2.71 -12.83 10.66
N ASP A 3 -2.86 -13.84 11.51
CA ASP A 3 -2.70 -13.78 12.97
C ASP A 3 -1.29 -13.41 13.44
N ARG A 4 -0.28 -13.51 12.56
CA ARG A 4 1.12 -13.20 12.84
C ARG A 4 1.67 -12.02 12.04
N VAL A 5 0.81 -11.30 11.32
CA VAL A 5 1.19 -10.14 10.51
C VAL A 5 0.97 -8.89 11.33
N ASP A 6 2.03 -8.11 11.58
CA ASP A 6 1.94 -6.84 12.31
C ASP A 6 2.15 -5.62 11.41
N ALA A 7 2.79 -5.80 10.25
CA ALA A 7 3.00 -4.75 9.28
C ALA A 7 2.99 -5.29 7.84
N VAL A 8 2.60 -4.43 6.88
CA VAL A 8 2.59 -4.70 5.45
C VAL A 8 3.25 -3.54 4.70
N HIS A 9 4.20 -3.87 3.83
CA HIS A 9 4.77 -2.93 2.87
C HIS A 9 3.85 -2.80 1.66
N VAL A 10 3.51 -1.57 1.30
CA VAL A 10 2.55 -1.21 0.26
C VAL A 10 3.28 -0.51 -0.87
N PHE A 11 3.12 -1.03 -2.09
CA PHE A 11 3.86 -0.56 -3.25
C PHE A 11 3.19 -0.93 -4.58
N SER A 12 3.68 -0.33 -5.66
CA SER A 12 3.25 -0.68 -7.01
C SER A 12 4.46 -0.83 -7.92
N TRP A 13 4.84 -2.08 -8.23
CA TRP A 13 5.81 -2.41 -9.28
C TRP A 13 5.19 -3.31 -10.35
N TRP A 14 5.59 -3.24 -11.61
CA TRP A 14 5.22 -4.23 -12.63
C TRP A 14 5.93 -3.95 -13.96
N PRO A 15 6.47 -4.95 -14.69
CA PRO A 15 6.54 -6.36 -14.32
C PRO A 15 7.79 -6.70 -13.48
N THR A 16 8.77 -5.80 -13.44
CA THR A 16 10.01 -5.96 -12.70
C THR A 16 10.11 -4.97 -11.55
N PRO A 17 11.02 -5.21 -10.59
CA PRO A 17 11.27 -4.28 -9.50
C PRO A 17 11.68 -2.87 -9.88
N GLN A 18 12.24 -2.71 -11.07
CA GLN A 18 12.69 -1.43 -11.60
C GLN A 18 11.53 -0.56 -12.08
N ASP A 19 10.39 -1.18 -12.44
CA ASP A 19 9.22 -0.46 -12.94
C ASP A 19 8.29 -0.10 -11.79
N ARG A 20 8.72 0.88 -10.98
CA ARG A 20 7.97 1.46 -9.86
C ARG A 20 6.93 2.45 -10.39
N ARG A 21 5.67 2.12 -10.19
CA ARG A 21 4.49 2.89 -10.62
C ARG A 21 3.87 3.64 -9.44
N PRO A 22 3.05 4.68 -9.69
CA PRO A 22 2.18 5.24 -8.67
C PRO A 22 1.33 4.14 -8.00
N LEU A 23 1.04 4.30 -6.72
CA LEU A 23 0.36 3.29 -5.92
C LEU A 23 -1.02 2.94 -6.49
N ASP A 24 -1.71 3.91 -7.09
CA ASP A 24 -3.06 3.75 -7.63
C ASP A 24 -3.14 2.87 -8.88
N HIS A 25 -2.03 2.61 -9.57
CA HIS A 25 -1.97 1.59 -10.63
C HIS A 25 -2.36 0.19 -10.13
N ARG A 26 -2.26 -0.08 -8.82
CA ARG A 26 -2.67 -1.33 -8.19
C ARG A 26 -3.84 -1.15 -7.22
N ALA A 27 -4.70 -0.15 -7.44
CA ALA A 27 -5.82 0.17 -6.54
C ALA A 27 -6.71 -1.03 -6.19
N ALA A 28 -7.08 -1.85 -7.18
CA ALA A 28 -7.95 -3.01 -6.96
C ALA A 28 -7.32 -4.05 -6.01
N LEU A 29 -6.02 -4.32 -6.19
CA LEU A 29 -5.26 -5.20 -5.31
C LEU A 29 -5.23 -4.64 -3.89
N TRP A 30 -4.80 -3.39 -3.74
CA TRP A 30 -4.58 -2.83 -2.41
C TRP A 30 -5.87 -2.63 -1.63
N ARG A 31 -6.97 -2.21 -2.28
CA ARG A 31 -8.28 -2.17 -1.61
C ARG A 31 -8.74 -3.53 -1.10
N ALA A 32 -8.57 -4.59 -1.90
CA ALA A 32 -8.90 -5.95 -1.47
C ALA A 32 -8.03 -6.41 -0.29
N VAL A 33 -6.73 -6.09 -0.30
CA VAL A 33 -5.82 -6.37 0.81
C VAL A 33 -6.22 -5.59 2.06
N MET A 34 -6.54 -4.29 1.96
CA MET A 34 -6.97 -3.50 3.13
C MET A 34 -8.24 -4.07 3.76
N GLY A 35 -9.23 -4.46 2.96
CA GLY A 35 -10.43 -5.15 3.47
C GLY A 35 -10.11 -6.47 4.16
N MET A 36 -9.16 -7.24 3.64
CA MET A 36 -8.68 -8.47 4.28
C MET A 36 -7.99 -8.19 5.63
N LEU A 37 -7.09 -7.19 5.70
CA LEU A 37 -6.44 -6.80 6.94
C LEU A 37 -7.45 -6.29 7.98
N ALA A 38 -8.39 -5.43 7.55
CA ALA A 38 -9.45 -4.89 8.42
C ALA A 38 -10.34 -6.00 9.01
N SER A 39 -10.66 -7.04 8.24
CA SER A 39 -11.48 -8.17 8.69
C SER A 39 -10.85 -8.98 9.85
N THR A 40 -9.56 -8.80 10.12
CA THR A 40 -8.89 -9.45 11.27
C THR A 40 -9.25 -8.80 12.61
N GLY A 41 -9.76 -7.55 12.60
CA GLY A 41 -9.99 -6.74 13.81
C GLY A 41 -8.71 -6.32 14.54
N ARG A 42 -7.52 -6.63 14.00
CA ARG A 42 -6.22 -6.27 14.57
C ARG A 42 -5.74 -4.95 13.98
N LYS A 43 -4.89 -4.25 14.74
CA LYS A 43 -4.12 -3.13 14.20
C LYS A 43 -2.90 -3.71 13.48
N ILE A 44 -2.83 -3.49 12.17
CA ILE A 44 -1.72 -3.91 11.30
C ILE A 44 -1.21 -2.66 10.61
N ASP A 45 0.08 -2.37 10.76
CA ASP A 45 0.69 -1.18 10.18
C ASP A 45 0.82 -1.32 8.65
N THR A 46 0.62 -0.22 7.93
CA THR A 46 0.83 -0.18 6.48
C THR A 46 1.83 0.92 6.15
N ALA A 47 2.88 0.57 5.42
CA ALA A 47 3.98 1.47 5.11
C ALA A 47 4.25 1.50 3.60
N LEU A 48 4.39 2.70 3.03
CA LEU A 48 4.88 2.83 1.66
C LEU A 48 6.32 2.35 1.58
N GLU A 49 6.61 1.42 0.68
CA GLU A 49 7.97 0.90 0.51
C GLU A 49 8.86 1.81 -0.33
N PHE A 50 8.29 2.40 -1.38
CA PHE A 50 8.97 3.33 -2.28
C PHE A 50 7.96 4.25 -2.98
N VAL A 51 8.48 5.26 -3.65
CA VAL A 51 7.74 6.15 -4.56
C VAL A 51 8.35 6.09 -5.96
N PRO A 52 7.60 6.45 -7.02
CA PRO A 52 8.13 6.47 -8.38
C PRO A 52 9.41 7.32 -8.49
N GLY A 53 10.45 6.75 -9.11
CA GLY A 53 11.72 7.44 -9.34
C GLY A 53 12.51 7.83 -8.09
N ASP A 54 12.15 7.32 -6.90
CA ASP A 54 12.68 7.78 -5.62
C ASP A 54 12.51 9.30 -5.39
N ASP A 55 11.52 9.91 -6.07
CA ASP A 55 11.24 11.34 -6.01
C ASP A 55 10.50 11.72 -4.70
N PRO A 56 11.13 12.48 -3.78
CA PRO A 56 10.48 12.91 -2.55
C PRO A 56 9.22 13.76 -2.78
N GLY A 57 9.11 14.42 -3.94
CA GLY A 57 7.93 15.19 -4.34
C GLY A 57 6.65 14.33 -4.46
N MET A 58 6.80 13.03 -4.73
CA MET A 58 5.68 12.09 -4.83
C MET A 58 5.15 11.63 -3.47
N LEU A 59 5.94 11.75 -2.40
CA LEU A 59 5.63 11.15 -1.10
C LEU A 59 4.28 11.58 -0.54
N ALA A 60 3.95 12.87 -0.63
CA ALA A 60 2.68 13.38 -0.11
C ALA A 60 1.47 12.78 -0.85
N GLY A 61 1.54 12.67 -2.18
CA GLY A 61 0.47 12.11 -3.02
C GLY A 61 0.31 10.60 -2.81
N GLU A 62 1.42 9.86 -2.77
CA GLU A 62 1.42 8.41 -2.53
C GLU A 62 0.89 8.10 -1.11
N ALA A 63 1.28 8.90 -0.11
CA ALA A 63 0.79 8.74 1.26
C ALA A 63 -0.71 9.05 1.38
N ALA A 64 -1.21 10.06 0.64
CA ALA A 64 -2.64 10.34 0.57
C ALA A 64 -3.41 9.16 -0.07
N THR A 65 -2.86 8.55 -1.12
CA THR A 65 -3.43 7.35 -1.75
C THR A 65 -3.51 6.18 -0.77
N LEU A 66 -2.43 5.90 -0.03
CA LEU A 66 -2.44 4.86 1.00
C LEU A 66 -3.47 5.14 2.09
N ARG A 67 -3.52 6.36 2.63
CA ARG A 67 -4.51 6.75 3.66
C ARG A 67 -5.94 6.54 3.18
N ARG A 68 -6.23 6.86 1.90
CA ARG A 68 -7.54 6.62 1.31
C ARG A 68 -7.91 5.14 1.36
N TYR A 69 -7.01 4.23 0.96
CA TYR A 69 -7.29 2.79 1.02
C TYR A 69 -7.51 2.27 2.43
N VAL A 70 -6.76 2.77 3.42
CA VAL A 70 -6.93 2.41 4.83
C VAL A 70 -8.26 2.93 5.38
N THR A 71 -8.72 4.09 4.93
CA THR A 71 -9.98 4.70 5.41
C THR A 71 -11.22 4.14 4.70
N GLU A 72 -11.07 3.63 3.49
CA GLU A 72 -12.14 2.99 2.70
C GLU A 72 -12.46 1.55 3.17
N ALA A 73 -11.57 0.93 3.95
CA ALA A 73 -11.66 -0.46 4.41
C ALA A 73 -12.33 -0.59 5.78
#